data_AF-A0AAJ1N8S6-F1
#
_entry.id   AF-A0AAJ1N8S6-F1
#
_cell.length_a   1.000
_cell.length_b   1.000
_cell.length_c   1.000
_cell.angle_alpha   90.00
_cell.angle_beta   90.00
_cell.angle_gamma   90.00
#
_symmetry.space_group_name_H-M   'P 1'
#
loop_
_entity.id
_entity.type
_entity.pdbx_description
1 polymer ?
#
loop_
_entity_poly.entity_id
_entity_poly.type
_entity_poly.pdbx_seq_one_letter_code
_entity_poly.pdbx_strand_id
1 'polypeptide(L)'
;MTNNSEATVQGVGISLLPCFIAAPYIEKGMLTPLLTDYSLPEHSIYAVYPNRHYLPHKTRMAIDFLFERLNPKSEYGQRYEINYYASR
;
A
#
# COMPACT_ATOMS: atom_id res chain seq x y z
N MET A 1 0.45 20.80 -7.06
CA MET A 1 -0.43 19.95 -6.21
C MET A 1 0.49 19.08 -5.38
N THR A 2 0.52 19.29 -4.06
CA THR A 2 1.38 18.53 -3.15
C THR A 2 0.69 17.24 -2.76
N ASN A 3 1.38 16.12 -2.87
CA ASN A 3 0.89 14.81 -2.44
C ASN A 3 0.67 14.80 -0.92
N ASN A 4 -0.36 14.13 -0.42
CA ASN A 4 -0.63 13.98 1.01
C ASN A 4 0.58 13.47 1.80
N SER A 5 1.41 12.59 1.22
CA SER A 5 2.64 12.11 1.88
C SER A 5 3.66 13.23 2.10
N GLU A 6 3.87 14.10 1.10
CA GLU A 6 4.83 15.21 1.20
C GLU A 6 4.39 16.25 2.24
N ALA A 7 3.11 16.61 2.25
CA ALA A 7 2.56 17.55 3.22
C ALA A 7 2.67 17.01 4.67
N THR A 8 2.44 15.72 4.86
CA THR A 8 2.55 15.07 6.18
C THR A 8 4.00 15.06 6.67
N VAL A 9 4.93 14.71 5.79
CA VAL A 9 6.38 14.73 6.09
C VAL A 9 6.87 16.14 6.43
N GLN A 10 6.27 17.18 5.84
CA GLN A 10 6.55 18.58 6.14
C GLN A 10 5.90 19.08 7.44
N GLY A 11 5.15 18.24 8.16
CA GLY A 11 4.51 18.60 9.43
C GLY A 11 3.25 19.46 9.26
N VAL A 12 2.65 19.49 8.07
CA VAL A 12 1.43 20.28 7.79
C VAL A 12 0.19 19.67 8.46
N GLY A 13 0.23 18.39 8.83
CA GLY A 13 -0.86 17.72 9.53
C GLY A 13 -0.70 16.20 9.62
N ILE A 14 -1.81 15.52 9.92
CA ILE A 14 -1.91 14.05 10.02
C ILE A 14 -2.62 13.53 8.76
N SER A 15 -2.13 12.43 8.19
CA SER A 15 -2.75 11.78 7.02
C SER A 15 -2.91 10.29 7.20
N LEU A 16 -3.95 9.74 6.57
CA LEU A 16 -4.11 8.31 6.37
C LEU A 16 -3.36 7.91 5.09
N LEU A 17 -2.28 7.14 5.24
CA LEU A 17 -1.43 6.72 4.13
C LEU A 17 -1.35 5.18 4.08
N PRO A 18 -1.38 4.57 2.88
CA PRO A 18 -1.06 3.16 2.74
C PRO A 18 0.33 2.84 3.32
N CYS A 19 0.47 1.70 4.01
CA CYS A 19 1.71 1.33 4.70
C CYS A 19 2.94 1.35 3.76
N PHE A 20 2.81 0.90 2.51
CA PHE A 20 3.93 0.90 1.56
C PHE A 20 4.41 2.31 1.17
N ILE A 21 3.55 3.34 1.27
CA ILE A 21 3.93 4.74 1.06
C ILE A 21 4.59 5.31 2.33
N ALA A 22 4.03 5.01 3.50
CA ALA A 22 4.48 5.56 4.77
C ALA A 22 5.77 4.92 5.29
N ALA A 23 5.98 3.63 5.05
CA ALA A 23 7.08 2.84 5.57
C ALA A 23 8.48 3.46 5.39
N PRO A 24 8.91 3.93 4.20
CA PRO A 24 10.24 4.51 4.04
C PRO A 24 10.43 5.81 4.85
N TYR A 25 9.35 6.54 5.16
CA TYR A 25 9.42 7.73 5.98
C TYR A 25 9.41 7.40 7.48
N ILE A 26 8.69 6.36 7.88
CA ILE A 26 8.69 5.89 9.27
C ILE A 26 10.04 5.24 9.62
N GLU A 27 10.62 4.42 8.73
CA GLU A 27 11.96 3.83 8.90
C GLU A 27 13.06 4.91 9.06
N LYS A 28 12.87 6.07 8.44
CA LYS A 28 13.76 7.23 8.55
C LYS A 28 13.44 8.14 9.74
N GLY A 29 12.44 7.80 10.56
CA GLY A 29 11.98 8.63 11.68
C GLY A 29 11.31 9.94 11.28
N MET A 30 10.94 10.10 10.01
CA MET A 30 10.28 11.31 9.50
C MET A 30 8.76 11.32 9.75
N LEU A 31 8.16 10.13 9.92
CA LEU A 31 6.76 9.97 10.27
C LEU A 31 6.63 9.07 11.51
N THR A 32 5.62 9.35 12.33
CA THR A 32 5.28 8.53 13.51
C THR A 32 3.86 7.98 13.34
N PRO A 33 3.67 6.66 13.48
CA PRO A 33 2.33 6.07 13.49
C PRO A 33 1.48 6.61 14.64
N LEU A 34 0.19 6.87 14.38
CA LEU A 34 -0.77 7.35 15.36
C LEU A 34 -2.00 6.42 15.36
N LEU A 35 -2.71 6.38 16.49
CA LEU A 35 -3.96 5.61 16.64
C LEU A 35 -3.80 4.11 16.29
N THR A 36 -2.65 3.52 16.62
CA THR A 36 -2.30 2.12 16.29
C THR A 36 -3.23 1.08 16.92
N ASP A 37 -4.01 1.47 17.92
CA ASP A 37 -5.02 0.62 18.56
C ASP A 37 -6.31 0.48 17.72
N TYR A 38 -6.45 1.26 16.66
CA TYR A 38 -7.62 1.26 15.79
C TYR A 38 -7.31 0.57 14.46
N SER A 39 -8.18 -0.36 14.08
CA SER A 39 -8.11 -0.98 12.75
C SER A 39 -8.84 -0.12 11.73
N LEU A 40 -8.18 0.10 10.60
CA LEU A 40 -8.74 0.83 9.47
C LEU A 40 -9.54 -0.13 8.58
N PRO A 41 -10.53 0.39 7.82
CA PRO A 41 -11.24 -0.42 6.83
C PRO A 41 -10.26 -1.04 5.83
N GLU A 42 -10.48 -2.30 5.48
CA GLU A 42 -9.66 -2.98 4.48
C GLU A 42 -9.87 -2.32 3.11
N HIS A 43 -8.76 -1.97 2.44
CA HIS A 43 -8.77 -1.38 1.11
C HIS A 43 -8.20 -2.38 0.11
N SER A 44 -9.02 -2.78 -0.86
CA SER A 44 -8.60 -3.69 -1.93
C SER A 44 -8.07 -2.93 -3.15
N ILE A 45 -7.02 -3.48 -3.78
CA ILE A 45 -6.50 -3.00 -5.06
C ILE A 45 -7.17 -3.80 -6.19
N TYR A 46 -7.69 -3.10 -7.20
CA TYR A 46 -8.37 -3.73 -8.32
C TYR A 46 -7.64 -3.46 -9.63
N ALA A 47 -7.43 -4.51 -10.43
CA ALA A 47 -7.02 -4.37 -11.82
C ALA A 47 -8.27 -4.15 -12.69
N VAL A 48 -8.44 -2.95 -13.23
CA VAL A 48 -9.56 -2.59 -14.11
C VAL A 48 -9.13 -2.66 -15.57
N TYR A 49 -9.83 -3.46 -16.37
CA TYR A 49 -9.58 -3.59 -17.80
C TYR A 49 -10.92 -3.77 -18.55
N PRO A 50 -10.99 -3.37 -19.84
CA PRO A 50 -12.21 -3.51 -20.61
C PRO A 50 -12.65 -4.98 -20.69
N ASN A 51 -13.93 -5.24 -20.44
CA ASN A 51 -14.50 -6.56 -20.66
C ASN A 51 -14.48 -6.86 -22.16
N ARG A 52 -13.53 -7.68 -22.60
CA ARG A 52 -13.44 -8.23 -23.95
C ARG A 52 -13.65 -9.74 -23.85
N HIS A 53 -14.38 -10.33 -24.81
CA HIS A 53 -14.54 -11.78 -24.91
C HIS A 53 -13.21 -12.55 -24.95
N TYR A 54 -12.12 -11.88 -25.35
CA TYR A 54 -10.77 -12.43 -25.35
C TYR A 54 -9.80 -11.43 -24.69
N LEU A 55 -9.24 -11.82 -23.54
CA LEU A 55 -8.18 -11.08 -22.88
C LEU A 55 -6.84 -11.43 -23.57
N PRO A 56 -6.12 -10.47 -24.16
CA PRO A 56 -4.84 -10.76 -24.80
C PRO A 56 -3.86 -11.43 -23.84
N HIS A 57 -3.10 -12.41 -24.32
CA HIS A 57 -2.16 -13.18 -23.49
C HIS A 57 -1.17 -12.29 -22.72
N LYS A 58 -0.64 -11.24 -23.38
CA LYS A 58 0.25 -10.25 -22.75
C LYS A 58 -0.41 -9.54 -21.56
N THR A 59 -1.69 -9.20 -21.67
CA THR A 59 -2.45 -8.55 -20.59
C THR A 59 -2.67 -9.51 -19.42
N ARG A 60 -3.01 -10.77 -19.70
CA ARG A 60 -3.13 -11.81 -18.66
C ARG A 60 -1.81 -11.97 -17.90
N MET A 61 -0.69 -12.15 -18.62
CA MET A 61 0.62 -12.27 -17.98
C MET A 61 0.98 -11.06 -17.12
N ALA A 62 0.64 -9.84 -17.56
CA ALA A 62 0.84 -8.64 -16.76
C ALA A 62 -0.01 -8.63 -15.48
N ILE A 63 -1.28 -9.04 -15.58
CA ILE A 63 -2.16 -9.17 -14.41
C ILE A 63 -1.63 -10.22 -13.44
N ASP A 64 -1.23 -11.40 -13.94
CA ASP A 64 -0.69 -12.49 -13.12
C ASP A 64 0.59 -12.02 -12.40
N PHE A 65 1.49 -11.35 -13.12
CA PHE A 65 2.72 -10.77 -12.56
C PHE A 65 2.45 -9.76 -11.44
N LEU A 66 1.44 -8.89 -11.62
CA LEU A 66 1.03 -7.92 -10.61
C LEU A 66 0.39 -8.61 -9.41
N PHE A 67 -0.46 -9.62 -9.65
CA PHE A 67 -1.14 -10.34 -8.59
C PHE A 67 -0.15 -11.09 -7.69
N GLU A 68 0.85 -11.76 -8.25
CA GLU A 68 1.90 -12.43 -7.48
C GLU A 68 2.66 -11.47 -6.53
N ARG A 69 2.87 -10.22 -6.94
CA ARG A 69 3.63 -9.23 -6.17
C ARG A 69 2.76 -8.42 -5.20
N LEU A 70 1.54 -8.10 -5.58
CA LEU A 70 0.65 -7.25 -4.79
C LEU A 70 -0.26 -8.04 -3.85
N ASN A 71 -0.30 -9.37 -3.96
CA ASN A 71 -1.01 -10.21 -3.00
C ASN A 71 -0.50 -9.93 -1.57
N PRO A 72 -1.37 -9.70 -0.58
CA PRO A 72 -0.96 -9.52 0.83
C PRO A 72 -0.06 -10.64 1.37
N LYS A 73 -0.22 -11.86 0.83
CA LYS A 73 0.62 -13.02 1.18
C LYS A 73 1.98 -13.04 0.47
N SER A 74 2.26 -12.14 -0.46
CA SER A 74 3.56 -12.03 -1.12
C SER A 74 4.62 -11.50 -0.14
N GLU A 75 5.90 -11.65 -0.48
CA GLU A 75 7.00 -11.02 0.26
C GLU A 75 6.77 -9.50 0.45
N TYR A 76 6.21 -8.85 -0.57
CA TYR A 76 5.94 -7.41 -0.57
C TYR A 76 4.81 -7.04 0.39
N GLY A 77 3.72 -7.81 0.44
CA GLY A 77 2.62 -7.59 1.39
C GLY A 77 3.06 -7.83 2.83
N GLN A 78 3.78 -8.94 3.07
CA GLN A 78 4.28 -9.31 4.40
C GLN A 78 5.27 -8.30 4.97
N ARG A 79 6.14 -7.70 4.13
CA ARG A 79 7.11 -6.68 4.54
C ARG A 79 6.45 -5.49 5.25
N TYR A 80 5.25 -5.09 4.83
CA TYR A 80 4.58 -3.88 5.32
C TYR A 80 3.39 -4.16 6.23
N GLU A 81 2.72 -5.32 6.14
CA GLU A 81 1.66 -5.71 7.08
C GLU A 81 2.22 -6.23 8.41
N ILE A 82 3.29 -7.02 8.39
CA ILE A 82 3.77 -7.72 9.60
C ILE A 82 4.52 -6.76 10.53
N ASN A 83 5.31 -5.82 10.01
CA ASN A 83 6.19 -5.01 10.87
C ASN A 83 5.48 -3.87 11.64
N TYR A 84 4.33 -3.38 11.16
CA TYR A 84 3.63 -2.25 11.79
C TYR A 84 2.50 -2.66 12.73
N TYR A 85 1.97 -3.89 12.60
CA TYR A 85 0.98 -4.44 13.52
C TYR A 85 1.57 -5.45 14.52
N ALA A 86 2.78 -6.00 14.25
CA ALA A 86 3.41 -6.98 15.15
C ALA A 86 4.34 -6.38 16.20
N SER A 87 4.57 -5.05 16.23
CA SER A 87 5.24 -4.39 17.34
C SER A 87 4.29 -4.25 18.53
N ARG A 88 4.05 -5.38 19.20
CA ARG A 88 3.45 -5.49 20.51
C ARG A 88 4.51 -6.00 21.49
#